data_AF-A0A2X1AFS0-F1
#
_entry.id   AF-A0A2X1AFS0-F1
#
_cell.length_a   1.000
_cell.length_b   1.000
_cell.length_c   1.000
_cell.angle_alpha   90.00
_cell.angle_beta   90.00
_cell.angle_gamma   90.00
#
_symmetry.space_group_name_H-M   'P 1'
#
loop_
_entity.id
_entity.type
_entity.pdbx_description
1 polymer ?
#
loop_
_entity_poly.entity_id
_entity_poly.type
_entity_poly.pdbx_seq_one_letter_code
_entity_poly.pdbx_strand_id
1 'polypeptide(L)'
;MLSPLHRARLETLKASGERRVGAAFRRVRTKDGKKLQRLEMRFDGLAGCLRTPSGGSSRQYVVIVDGGRVAMRRLTGREAARLMGVDDAYRLPASESAALKLMGDAVAVPVVDALARGLFLPALSGQAEAAA
;
A
#
# COMPACT_ATOMS: atom_id res chain seq x y z
N MET A 1 -17.70 -2.28 -11.41
CA MET A 1 -16.37 -2.22 -10.75
C MET A 1 -16.28 -1.13 -9.69
N LEU A 2 -16.54 0.16 -9.98
CA LEU A 2 -16.58 1.20 -8.92
C LEU A 2 -17.96 1.22 -8.23
N SER A 3 -17.99 1.52 -6.93
CA SER A 3 -19.24 1.89 -6.25
C SER A 3 -19.67 3.32 -6.68
N PRO A 4 -20.94 3.71 -6.48
CA PRO A 4 -21.39 5.08 -6.74
C PRO A 4 -20.52 6.14 -6.03
N LEU A 5 -20.16 5.89 -4.77
CA LEU A 5 -19.29 6.76 -3.99
C LEU A 5 -17.91 6.94 -4.63
N HIS A 6 -17.24 5.85 -5.01
CA HIS A 6 -15.91 5.93 -5.62
C HIS A 6 -15.96 6.53 -7.02
N ARG A 7 -17.05 6.33 -7.77
CA ARG A 7 -17.27 6.97 -9.07
C ARG A 7 -17.42 8.48 -8.91
N ALA A 8 -18.30 8.94 -8.02
CA ALA A 8 -18.51 10.36 -7.77
C ALA A 8 -17.20 11.05 -7.38
N ARG A 9 -16.43 10.45 -6.46
CA ARG A 9 -15.13 10.99 -6.05
C ARG A 9 -14.14 11.08 -7.22
N LEU A 10 -14.08 10.07 -8.09
CA LEU A 10 -13.20 10.10 -9.27
C LEU A 10 -13.61 11.20 -10.25
N GLU A 11 -14.90 11.39 -10.50
CA GLU A 11 -15.39 12.44 -11.39
C GLU A 11 -15.09 13.84 -10.82
N THR A 12 -15.21 14.05 -9.51
CA THR A 12 -14.78 15.31 -8.86
C THR A 12 -13.28 15.58 -9.09
N LEU A 13 -12.42 14.56 -8.91
CA LEU A 13 -10.97 14.70 -9.12
C LEU A 13 -10.62 14.94 -10.59
N LYS A 14 -11.36 14.35 -11.53
CA LYS A 14 -11.17 14.64 -12.96
C LYS A 14 -11.58 16.07 -13.30
N ALA A 15 -12.72 16.52 -12.77
CA ALA A 15 -13.25 17.84 -13.03
C ALA A 15 -12.37 18.97 -12.46
N SER A 16 -11.64 18.73 -11.37
CA SER A 16 -10.71 19.73 -10.83
C SER A 16 -9.51 19.99 -11.74
N GLY A 17 -9.17 19.06 -12.64
CA GLY A 17 -7.99 19.15 -13.51
C GLY A 17 -6.65 18.95 -12.78
N GLU A 18 -6.64 18.94 -11.45
CA GLU A 18 -5.44 18.80 -10.64
C GLU A 18 -4.86 17.38 -10.72
N ARG A 19 -3.52 17.30 -10.67
CA ARG A 19 -2.83 16.02 -10.57
C ARG A 19 -3.00 15.42 -9.18
N ARG A 20 -3.60 14.23 -9.10
CA ARG A 20 -3.84 13.48 -7.87
C ARG A 20 -3.41 12.02 -8.03
N VAL A 21 -2.56 11.55 -7.12
CA VAL A 21 -2.11 10.15 -7.06
C VAL A 21 -2.80 9.46 -5.89
N GLY A 22 -3.37 8.30 -6.15
CA GLY A 22 -4.07 7.49 -5.18
C GLY A 22 -3.67 6.03 -5.25
N ALA A 23 -4.14 5.28 -4.26
CA ALA A 23 -3.96 3.85 -4.17
C ALA A 23 -5.30 3.13 -4.28
N ALA A 24 -5.31 1.92 -4.82
CA ALA A 24 -6.54 1.15 -4.92
C ALA A 24 -6.33 -0.36 -4.76
N PHE A 25 -7.37 -1.02 -4.24
CA PHE A 25 -7.44 -2.48 -4.18
C PHE A 25 -8.74 -2.98 -4.78
N ARG A 26 -8.70 -4.18 -5.37
CA ARG A 26 -9.91 -4.92 -5.70
C ARG A 26 -10.38 -5.67 -4.46
N ARG A 27 -11.59 -5.40 -3.99
CA ARG A 27 -12.23 -6.07 -2.87
C ARG A 27 -13.50 -6.77 -3.33
N VAL A 28 -13.74 -7.96 -2.81
CA VAL A 28 -15.03 -8.64 -2.96
C VAL A 28 -15.95 -8.11 -1.86
N ARG A 29 -17.11 -7.59 -2.24
CA ARG A 29 -18.15 -7.12 -1.33
C ARG A 29 -19.43 -7.89 -1.62
N THR A 30 -20.13 -8.31 -0.57
CA THR A 30 -21.44 -8.94 -0.71
C THR A 30 -22.51 -7.86 -0.66
N LYS A 31 -23.41 -7.86 -1.64
CA LYS A 31 -24.60 -7.00 -1.66
C LYS A 31 -25.78 -7.83 -2.15
N ASP A 32 -26.88 -7.83 -1.40
CA ASP A 32 -28.12 -8.57 -1.72
C ASP A 32 -27.83 -10.06 -2.01
N GLY A 33 -27.00 -10.69 -1.17
CA GLY A 33 -26.55 -12.08 -1.32
C GLY A 33 -25.56 -12.34 -2.47
N LYS A 34 -25.29 -11.37 -3.33
CA LYS A 34 -24.38 -11.51 -4.49
C LYS A 34 -22.98 -11.00 -4.17
N LYS A 35 -21.96 -11.79 -4.50
CA LYS A 35 -20.55 -11.37 -4.44
C LYS A 35 -20.25 -10.45 -5.61
N LEU A 36 -19.80 -9.24 -5.32
CA LEU A 36 -19.49 -8.22 -6.31
C LEU A 36 -18.05 -7.74 -6.13
N GLN A 37 -17.29 -7.69 -7.20
CA GLN A 37 -15.97 -7.07 -7.16
C GLN A 37 -16.09 -5.54 -7.17
N ARG A 38 -15.37 -4.89 -6.26
CA ARG A 38 -15.27 -3.44 -6.12
C ARG A 38 -13.82 -3.00 -6.23
N LEU A 39 -13.57 -1.96 -7.00
CA LEU A 39 -12.31 -1.23 -6.95
C LEU A 39 -12.50 -0.12 -5.92
N GLU A 40 -11.81 -0.22 -4.79
CA GLU A 40 -11.86 0.76 -3.72
C GLU A 40 -10.59 1.60 -3.79
N MET A 41 -10.76 2.90 -3.99
CA MET A 41 -9.68 3.87 -4.20
C MET A 41 -9.59 4.84 -3.04
N ARG A 42 -8.37 5.21 -2.66
CA ARG A 42 -8.05 6.24 -1.67
C ARG A 42 -7.10 7.27 -2.27
N PHE A 43 -7.33 8.53 -1.94
CA PHE A 43 -6.56 9.70 -2.40
C PHE A 43 -6.15 10.60 -1.22
N ASP A 44 -6.02 10.00 -0.04
CA ASP A 44 -5.66 10.63 1.24
C ASP A 44 -4.14 10.60 1.49
N GLY A 45 -3.34 10.40 0.45
CA GLY A 45 -1.88 10.35 0.54
C GLY A 45 -1.31 9.02 1.05
N LEU A 46 -2.16 8.04 1.35
CA LEU A 46 -1.74 6.77 1.94
C LEU A 46 -1.93 5.60 0.96
N ALA A 47 -0.99 4.65 1.00
CA ALA A 47 -1.21 3.32 0.42
C ALA A 47 -2.15 2.50 1.32
N GLY A 48 -2.83 1.50 0.76
CA GLY A 48 -3.41 0.43 1.58
C GLY A 48 -2.32 -0.53 2.04
N CYS A 49 -2.59 -1.27 3.12
CA CYS A 49 -1.64 -2.24 3.66
C CYS A 49 -1.14 -3.18 2.56
N LEU A 50 0.18 -3.30 2.44
CA LEU A 50 0.81 -4.29 1.58
C LEU A 50 0.40 -5.69 2.03
N ARG A 51 0.27 -6.59 1.08
CA ARG A 51 -0.18 -7.97 1.31
C ARG A 51 0.64 -8.90 0.45
N THR A 52 0.93 -10.06 0.99
CA THR A 52 1.47 -11.20 0.25
C THR A 52 0.48 -11.57 -0.86
N PRO A 53 0.86 -11.43 -2.14
CA PRO A 53 -0.07 -11.55 -3.24
C PRO A 53 -0.41 -13.03 -3.49
N SER A 54 -1.56 -13.47 -3.01
CA SER A 54 -2.17 -14.78 -3.32
C SER A 54 -3.09 -14.78 -4.55
N GLY A 55 -3.29 -13.63 -5.21
CA GLY A 55 -4.16 -13.51 -6.39
C GLY A 55 -4.29 -12.08 -6.90
N GLY A 56 -5.15 -11.87 -7.90
CA GLY A 56 -5.29 -10.55 -8.53
C GLY A 56 -5.89 -9.45 -7.64
N SER A 57 -6.61 -9.82 -6.57
CA SER A 57 -7.27 -8.88 -5.65
C SER A 57 -6.37 -8.39 -4.53
N SER A 58 -5.31 -9.14 -4.20
CA SER A 58 -4.29 -8.75 -3.22
C SER A 58 -3.20 -7.85 -3.80
N ARG A 59 -3.26 -7.54 -5.10
CA ARG A 59 -2.34 -6.60 -5.74
C ARG A 59 -2.89 -5.18 -5.67
N GLN A 60 -2.07 -4.27 -5.17
CA GLN A 60 -2.36 -2.85 -5.10
C GLN A 60 -2.17 -2.18 -6.46
N TYR A 61 -3.00 -1.19 -6.73
CA TYR A 61 -2.90 -0.32 -7.90
C TYR A 61 -2.50 1.09 -7.48
N VAL A 62 -1.73 1.74 -8.33
CA VAL A 62 -1.50 3.18 -8.33
C VAL A 62 -2.47 3.78 -9.34
N VAL A 63 -3.28 4.74 -8.90
CA VAL A 63 -4.23 5.48 -9.71
C VAL A 63 -3.73 6.90 -9.85
N ILE A 64 -3.61 7.39 -11.08
CA ILE A 64 -3.12 8.72 -11.41
C ILE A 64 -4.26 9.44 -12.13
N VAL A 65 -4.74 10.53 -11.53
CA VAL A 65 -5.65 11.48 -12.18
C VAL A 65 -4.83 12.70 -12.53
N ASP A 66 -4.84 13.12 -13.79
CA ASP A 66 -4.02 14.23 -14.28
C ASP A 66 -4.67 14.87 -15.51
N GLY A 67 -4.96 16.18 -15.44
CA GLY A 67 -5.62 16.91 -16.53
C GLY A 67 -6.93 16.27 -17.00
N GLY A 68 -7.75 15.78 -16.05
CA GLY A 68 -9.02 15.09 -16.34
C GLY A 68 -8.88 13.66 -16.88
N ARG A 69 -7.66 13.18 -17.12
CA ARG A 69 -7.36 11.80 -17.55
C ARG A 69 -7.11 10.91 -16.34
N VAL A 70 -7.44 9.63 -16.48
CA VAL A 70 -7.20 8.62 -15.44
C VAL A 70 -6.33 7.51 -16.01
N ALA A 71 -5.18 7.29 -15.38
CA ALA A 71 -4.31 6.15 -15.63
C ALA A 71 -4.26 5.27 -14.38
N MET A 72 -4.13 3.96 -14.58
CA MET A 72 -4.00 3.00 -13.49
C MET A 72 -3.00 1.93 -13.86
N ARG A 73 -2.11 1.59 -12.94
CA ARG A 73 -1.18 0.46 -13.07
C ARG A 73 -1.03 -0.26 -11.74
N ARG A 74 -0.40 -1.44 -11.76
CA ARG A 74 -0.04 -2.14 -10.53
C ARG A 74 1.13 -1.43 -9.84
N LEU A 75 1.14 -1.52 -8.51
CA LEU A 75 2.31 -1.21 -7.70
C LEU A 75 3.45 -2.16 -8.07
N THR A 76 4.65 -1.64 -8.20
CA THR A 76 5.88 -2.40 -8.46
C THR A 76 6.53 -2.90 -7.17
N GLY A 77 7.42 -3.87 -7.28
CA GLY A 77 8.23 -4.36 -6.16
C GLY A 77 9.08 -3.25 -5.53
N ARG A 78 9.67 -2.37 -6.34
CA ARG A 78 10.45 -1.23 -5.83
C ARG A 78 9.59 -0.21 -5.07
N GLU A 79 8.40 0.09 -5.58
CA GLU A 79 7.48 0.99 -4.85
C GLU A 79 6.99 0.36 -3.55
N ALA A 80 6.73 -0.95 -3.53
CA ALA A 80 6.42 -1.68 -2.30
C ALA A 80 7.57 -1.61 -1.30
N ALA A 81 8.82 -1.76 -1.74
CA ALA A 81 10.01 -1.63 -0.89
C ALA A 81 10.13 -0.22 -0.28
N ARG A 82 9.93 0.83 -1.09
CA ARG A 82 9.91 2.21 -0.61
C ARG A 82 8.81 2.47 0.42
N LEU A 83 7.61 1.89 0.23
CA LEU A 83 6.53 1.96 1.21
C LEU A 83 6.89 1.28 2.54
N MET A 84 7.75 0.26 2.51
CA MET A 84 8.28 -0.41 3.71
C MET A 84 9.49 0.33 4.32
N GLY A 85 9.92 1.45 3.75
CA GLY A 85 11.10 2.20 4.17
C GLY A 85 12.43 1.52 3.85
N VAL A 86 12.43 0.61 2.87
CA VAL A 86 13.64 -0.08 2.43
C VAL A 86 14.41 0.80 1.45
N ASP A 87 15.73 0.88 1.65
CA ASP A 87 16.64 1.67 0.81
C ASP A 87 16.66 1.20 -0.67
N ASP A 88 16.90 2.12 -1.60
CA ASP A 88 16.93 1.83 -3.03
C ASP A 88 18.10 0.90 -3.43
N ALA A 89 19.18 0.86 -2.65
CA ALA A 89 20.30 -0.06 -2.83
C ALA A 89 19.98 -1.51 -2.40
N TYR A 90 18.89 -1.74 -1.67
CA TYR A 90 18.47 -3.10 -1.32
C TYR A 90 18.14 -3.90 -2.59
N ARG A 91 18.78 -5.07 -2.74
CA ARG A 91 18.60 -5.92 -3.92
C ARG A 91 17.29 -6.70 -3.82
N LEU A 92 16.31 -6.30 -4.64
CA LEU A 92 15.05 -7.04 -4.77
C LEU A 92 15.20 -8.24 -5.73
N PRO A 93 14.36 -9.27 -5.60
CA PRO A 93 14.23 -10.31 -6.61
C PRO A 93 13.93 -9.71 -7.99
N ALA A 94 14.49 -10.30 -9.05
CA ALA A 94 14.26 -9.83 -10.43
C ALA A 94 12.79 -9.92 -10.87
N SER A 95 12.02 -10.87 -10.31
CA SER A 95 10.59 -11.01 -10.58
C SER A 95 9.76 -10.07 -9.72
N GLU A 96 8.95 -9.24 -10.37
CA GLU A 96 7.96 -8.36 -9.72
C GLU A 96 7.06 -9.12 -8.74
N SER A 97 6.62 -10.33 -9.10
CA SER A 97 5.75 -11.12 -8.21
C SER A 97 6.51 -11.60 -6.97
N ALA A 98 7.78 -11.96 -7.11
CA ALA A 98 8.62 -12.37 -5.98
C ALA A 98 8.96 -11.18 -5.08
N ALA A 99 9.29 -10.02 -5.65
CA ALA A 99 9.54 -8.80 -4.90
C ALA A 99 8.29 -8.34 -4.13
N LEU A 100 7.11 -8.35 -4.75
CA LEU A 100 5.86 -8.03 -4.07
C LEU A 100 5.50 -9.03 -2.96
N LYS A 101 5.84 -10.32 -3.14
CA LYS A 101 5.67 -11.34 -2.09
C LYS A 101 6.58 -11.04 -0.91
N LEU A 102 7.87 -10.82 -1.17
CA LEU A 102 8.85 -10.46 -0.15
C LEU A 102 8.43 -9.23 0.64
N MET A 103 8.01 -8.15 -0.04
CA MET A 103 7.56 -6.92 0.63
C MET A 103 6.21 -7.07 1.34
N GLY A 104 5.36 -8.01 0.90
CA GLY A 104 4.10 -8.31 1.57
C GLY A 104 4.27 -9.06 2.89
N ASP A 105 5.30 -9.90 3.00
CA ASP A 105 5.67 -10.65 4.21
C ASP A 105 6.63 -9.85 5.13
N ALA A 106 7.23 -8.77 4.64
CA ALA A 106 8.20 -7.96 5.38
C ALA A 106 7.56 -7.11 6.49
N VAL A 107 8.42 -6.52 7.34
CA VAL A 107 8.06 -5.52 8.35
C VAL A 107 8.65 -4.17 7.94
N ALA A 108 7.94 -3.07 8.22
CA ALA A 108 8.39 -1.73 7.87
C ALA A 108 9.67 -1.37 8.63
N VAL A 109 10.73 -1.02 7.90
CA VAL A 109 12.05 -0.69 8.44
C VAL A 109 11.99 0.38 9.55
N PRO A 110 11.26 1.50 9.39
CA PRO A 110 11.21 2.53 10.44
C PRO A 110 10.61 2.03 11.75
N VAL A 111 9.69 1.05 11.70
CA VAL A 111 9.07 0.45 12.89
C VAL A 111 10.06 -0.44 13.60
N VAL A 112 10.75 -1.31 12.86
CA VAL A 112 11.79 -2.20 13.44
C VAL A 112 12.90 -1.38 14.08
N ASP A 113 13.32 -0.31 13.41
CA ASP A 113 14.36 0.61 13.90
C ASP A 113 13.95 1.35 15.18
N ALA A 114 12.69 1.81 15.27
CA ALA A 114 12.15 2.39 16.49
C ALA A 114 12.10 1.39 17.65
N LEU A 115 11.65 0.15 17.40
CA LEU A 115 11.62 -0.92 18.41
C LEU A 115 13.03 -1.32 18.85
N ALA A 116 13.98 -1.37 17.92
CA ALA A 116 15.37 -1.70 18.24
C ALA A 116 15.97 -0.69 19.22
N ARG A 117 15.83 0.62 18.94
CA ARG A 117 16.34 1.67 19.82
C ARG A 117 15.59 1.78 21.14
N GLY A 118 14.26 1.67 21.11
CA GLY A 118 13.42 1.93 22.27
C GLY A 118 13.24 0.75 23.21
N LEU A 119 13.39 -0.48 22.72
CA LEU A 119 13.07 -1.68 23.49
C LEU A 119 14.19 -2.73 23.45
N PHE A 120 14.63 -3.14 22.26
CA PHE A 120 15.52 -4.29 22.16
C PHE A 120 16.94 -4.00 22.65
N LEU A 121 17.55 -2.90 22.19
CA LEU A 121 18.92 -2.54 22.58
C LEU A 121 19.03 -2.25 24.09
N PRO A 122 18.12 -1.48 24.73
CA PRO A 122 18.13 -1.29 26.19
C PRO A 122 17.99 -2.60 26.97
N ALA A 123 17.11 -3.51 26.53
CA ALA A 123 16.92 -4.80 27.18
C ALA A 123 18.17 -5.69 27.09
N LEU A 124 18.90 -5.61 25.97
CA LEU A 124 20.13 -6.39 25.74
C LEU A 124 21.35 -5.83 26.47
N SER A 125 21.42 -4.51 26.69
CA SER A 125 22.55 -3.87 27.38
C SER A 125 22.48 -3.99 28.91
N GLY A 126 21.46 -4.65 29.46
CA GLY A 126 21.23 -4.73 30.91
C GLY A 126 20.76 -3.41 31.52
N GLN A 127 20.45 -2.40 30.71
CA GLN A 127 19.90 -1.11 31.12
C GLN A 127 18.36 -1.13 31.14
N ALA A 128 17.78 -2.28 31.50
CA ALA A 128 16.37 -2.36 31.82
C ALA A 128 16.12 -1.75 33.22
N GLU A 129 16.47 -0.47 33.39
CA GLU A 129 15.92 0.28 34.52
C GLU A 129 14.46 0.60 34.20
N ALA A 130 13.61 0.00 35.03
CA ALA A 130 12.17 0.17 35.17
C ALA A 130 11.59 1.40 34.43
N ALA A 131 11.05 1.16 33.24
CA ALA A 131 10.03 2.04 32.68
C ALA A 131 8.73 1.81 33.48
N ALA A 132 8.59 2.54 34.59
CA ALA A 132 7.34 2.77 35.30
C ALA A 132 6.63 4.00 34.72
#